data_AF-A0A378ANM2-F1
#
_entry.id   AF-A0A378ANM2-F1
#
_cell.length_a   1.000
_cell.length_b   1.000
_cell.length_c   1.000
_cell.angle_alpha   90.00
_cell.angle_beta   90.00
_cell.angle_gamma   90.00
#
_symmetry.space_group_name_H-M   'P 1'
#
loop_
_entity.id
_entity.type
_entity.pdbx_description
1 polymer ?
#
loop_
_entity_poly.entity_id
_entity_poly.type
_entity_poly.pdbx_seq_one_letter_code
_entity_poly.pdbx_strand_id
1 'polypeptide(L)'
;MSKSLTIIWQYLRAFVLIYACLYGGIFIAGLLPITIPAASSAMLILFVLLALQIMPPQWVNPGCNILIRYMALLFVPIGVGVMQYWDLLRASWGLSLSPAPSVRWWCL
;
A
#
# COMPACT_ATOMS: atom_id res chain seq x y z
N MET A 1 30.76 16.45 3.09
CA MET A 1 29.47 16.34 2.38
C MET A 1 29.15 14.95 1.81
N SER A 2 30.00 13.93 2.01
CA SER A 2 29.80 12.56 1.47
C SER A 2 28.75 11.71 2.22
N LYS A 3 28.47 12.00 3.50
CA LYS A 3 27.59 11.15 4.33
C LYS A 3 26.11 11.19 3.95
N SER A 4 25.60 12.34 3.50
CA SER A 4 24.21 12.44 3.01
C SER A 4 24.00 11.64 1.72
N LEU A 5 25.03 11.55 0.88
CA LEU A 5 24.96 10.87 -0.41
C LEU A 5 24.84 9.34 -0.25
N THR A 6 25.53 8.76 0.73
CA THR A 6 25.39 7.33 1.10
C THR A 6 24.02 6.97 1.65
N ILE A 7 23.39 7.89 2.39
CA ILE A 7 22.05 7.68 2.95
C ILE A 7 21.00 7.68 1.83
N ILE A 8 21.07 8.67 0.93
CA ILE A 8 20.20 8.74 -0.26
C ILE A 8 20.36 7.47 -1.11
N TRP A 9 21.59 6.99 -1.27
CA TRP A 9 21.87 5.76 -2.01
C TRP A 9 21.24 4.52 -1.38
N GLN A 10 21.27 4.38 -0.06
CA GLN A 10 20.58 3.29 0.65
C GLN A 10 19.06 3.34 0.44
N TYR A 11 18.46 4.54 0.47
CA TYR A 11 17.03 4.70 0.22
C TYR A 11 16.64 4.36 -1.21
N LEU A 12 17.40 4.83 -2.20
CA LEU A 12 17.13 4.58 -3.61
C LEU A 12 17.20 3.08 -3.91
N ARG A 13 18.18 2.38 -3.34
CA ARG A 13 18.28 0.92 -3.45
C ARG A 13 17.10 0.18 -2.83
N ALA A 14 16.60 0.61 -1.67
CA ALA A 14 15.43 0.00 -1.05
C ALA A 14 14.17 0.22 -1.90
N PHE A 15 14.03 1.40 -2.51
CA PHE A 15 12.91 1.73 -3.40
C PHE A 15 12.91 0.86 -4.67
N VAL A 16 14.08 0.71 -5.31
CA VAL A 16 14.26 -0.15 -6.49
C VAL A 16 13.89 -1.61 -6.18
N LEU A 17 14.27 -2.12 -5.00
CA LEU A 17 13.91 -3.48 -4.57
C LEU A 17 12.40 -3.69 -4.43
N ILE A 18 11.70 -2.77 -3.77
CA ILE A 18 10.23 -2.84 -3.62
C ILE A 18 9.55 -2.78 -5.01
N TYR A 19 10.04 -1.90 -5.88
CA TYR A 19 9.50 -1.74 -7.23
C TYR A 19 9.74 -2.97 -8.12
N ALA A 20 10.93 -3.57 -8.05
CA ALA A 20 11.26 -4.80 -8.75
C ALA A 20 10.36 -5.97 -8.30
N CYS A 21 10.09 -6.07 -6.99
CA CYS A 21 9.19 -7.08 -6.45
C CYS A 21 7.75 -6.88 -6.92
N LEU A 22 7.26 -5.63 -6.96
CA LEU A 22 5.94 -5.30 -7.46
C LEU A 22 5.80 -5.71 -8.93
N TYR A 23 6.78 -5.35 -9.76
CA TYR A 23 6.78 -5.67 -11.19
C TYR A 23 6.86 -7.19 -11.43
N GLY A 24 7.65 -7.92 -10.64
CA GLY A 24 7.67 -9.39 -10.67
C GLY A 24 6.32 -10.00 -10.32
N GLY A 25 5.64 -9.50 -9.28
CA GLY A 25 4.30 -9.94 -8.90
C GLY A 25 3.23 -9.67 -9.96
N ILE A 26 3.33 -8.52 -10.65
CA ILE A 26 2.45 -8.16 -11.78
C ILE A 26 2.73 -9.04 -12.99
N PHE A 27 4.00 -9.29 -13.31
CA PHE A 27 4.39 -10.16 -14.42
C PHE A 27 3.85 -11.57 -14.22
N ILE A 28 3.98 -12.13 -13.01
CA ILE A 28 3.44 -13.45 -12.67
C ILE A 28 1.90 -13.43 -12.64
N ALA A 29 1.28 -12.38 -12.13
CA ALA A 29 -0.18 -12.22 -12.15
C ALA A 29 -0.72 -12.11 -13.58
N GLY A 30 0.03 -11.53 -14.52
CA GLY A 30 -0.35 -11.49 -15.94
C GLY A 30 -0.30 -12.85 -16.64
N LEU A 31 0.48 -13.81 -16.10
CA LEU A 31 0.53 -15.19 -16.62
C LEU A 31 -0.63 -16.07 -16.10
N LEU A 32 -1.20 -15.76 -14.93
CA LEU A 32 -2.42 -16.43 -14.44
C LEU A 32 -3.65 -15.61 -14.87
N PRO A 33 -4.51 -16.10 -15.79
CA PRO A 33 -5.71 -15.39 -16.28
C PRO A 33 -6.85 -15.31 -15.25
N ILE A 34 -6.51 -15.30 -13.96
CA ILE A 34 -7.45 -15.20 -12.84
C ILE A 34 -7.30 -13.78 -12.29
N THR A 35 -8.41 -13.05 -12.15
CA THR A 35 -8.47 -11.67 -11.64
C THR A 35 -8.14 -11.59 -10.14
N ILE A 36 -6.95 -12.05 -9.75
CA ILE A 36 -6.45 -11.92 -8.39
C ILE A 36 -5.79 -10.54 -8.29
N PRO A 37 -6.18 -9.70 -7.32
CA PRO A 37 -5.57 -8.40 -7.12
C PRO A 37 -4.04 -8.54 -6.98
N ALA A 38 -3.29 -7.70 -7.71
CA ALA A 38 -1.84 -7.78 -7.84
C ALA A 38 -1.08 -7.78 -6.49
N ALA A 39 -1.69 -7.25 -5.42
CA ALA A 39 -1.13 -7.29 -4.07
C ALA A 39 -0.95 -8.73 -3.53
N SER A 40 -1.87 -9.65 -3.83
CA SER A 40 -1.82 -11.02 -3.34
C SER A 40 -0.69 -11.83 -3.99
N SER A 41 -0.43 -11.65 -5.28
CA SER A 41 0.70 -12.29 -5.97
C SER A 41 2.05 -11.66 -5.58
N ALA A 42 2.07 -10.34 -5.35
CA ALA A 42 3.25 -9.61 -4.90
C ALA A 42 3.74 -10.07 -3.51
N MET A 43 2.83 -10.40 -2.58
CA MET A 43 3.22 -10.94 -1.27
C MET A 43 3.86 -12.33 -1.36
N LEU A 44 3.35 -13.21 -2.24
CA LEU A 44 3.92 -14.54 -2.45
C LEU A 44 5.32 -14.48 -3.07
N ILE A 45 5.52 -13.63 -4.09
CA ILE A 45 6.85 -13.50 -4.71
C ILE A 45 7.88 -12.87 -3.76
N LEU A 46 7.45 -11.92 -2.92
CA LEU A 46 8.31 -11.34 -1.88
C LEU A 46 8.72 -12.42 -0.87
N PHE A 47 7.79 -13.29 -0.46
CA PHE A 47 8.07 -14.39 0.46
C PHE A 47 9.11 -15.36 -0.11
N VAL A 48 9.01 -15.72 -1.39
CA VAL A 48 10.00 -16.58 -2.06
C VAL A 48 11.38 -15.91 -2.14
N LEU A 49 11.45 -14.62 -2.50
CA LEU A 49 12.72 -13.88 -2.53
C LEU A 49 13.37 -13.75 -1.15
N LEU A 50 12.55 -13.58 -0.09
CA LEU A 50 13.02 -13.53 1.29
C LEU A 50 13.48 -14.91 1.77
N ALA A 51 12.76 -15.97 1.42
CA ALA A 51 13.10 -17.35 1.73
C ALA A 51 14.42 -17.78 1.08
N LEU A 52 14.74 -17.27 -0.11
CA LEU A 52 16.03 -17.47 -0.77
C LEU A 52 17.18 -16.66 -0.12
N GLN A 53 16.94 -15.90 0.95
CA GLN A 53 17.93 -15.04 1.64
C GLN A 53 18.63 -13.99 0.75
N ILE A 54 18.22 -13.85 -0.51
CA ILE A 54 18.76 -12.88 -1.47
C ILE A 54 18.42 -11.43 -1.04
N MET A 55 17.30 -11.25 -0.32
CA MET A 55 16.90 -9.98 0.26
C MET A 55 16.94 -10.00 1.80
N PRO A 56 18.05 -9.59 2.45
CA PRO A 56 18.06 -9.41 3.89
C PRO A 56 17.15 -8.23 4.27
N PRO A 57 16.22 -8.39 5.24
CA PRO A 57 15.23 -7.35 5.60
C PRO A 57 15.87 -6.05 6.08
N GLN A 58 17.11 -6.11 6.58
CA GLN A 58 17.94 -4.95 6.93
C GLN A 58 18.11 -3.92 5.80
N TRP A 59 18.06 -4.32 4.53
CA TRP A 59 18.17 -3.39 3.39
C TRP A 59 16.85 -2.72 3.01
N VAL A 60 15.71 -3.32 3.36
CA VAL A 60 14.37 -2.84 2.97
C VAL A 60 13.72 -2.00 4.08
N ASN A 61 14.09 -2.23 5.35
CA ASN A 61 13.65 -1.46 6.52
C ASN A 61 13.61 0.08 6.31
N PRO A 62 14.68 0.74 5.80
CA PRO A 62 14.64 2.19 5.62
C PRO A 62 13.64 2.64 4.55
N GLY A 63 13.43 1.85 3.49
CA GLY A 63 12.45 2.15 2.44
C GLY A 63 11.00 1.96 2.89
N CYS A 64 10.73 0.86 3.62
CA CYS A 64 9.38 0.57 4.12
C CYS A 64 8.87 1.61 5.11
N ASN A 65 9.71 2.10 6.02
CA ASN A 65 9.29 3.07 7.04
C ASN A 65 8.79 4.39 6.41
N ILE A 66 9.46 4.86 5.35
CA ILE A 66 9.02 6.04 4.60
C ILE A 66 7.68 5.74 3.87
N LEU A 67 7.58 4.58 3.23
CA LEU A 67 6.41 4.20 2.41
C LEU A 67 5.14 4.11 3.26
N ILE A 68 5.23 3.50 4.44
CA ILE A 68 4.14 3.40 5.43
C ILE A 68 3.71 4.79 5.88
N ARG A 69 4.67 5.70 6.10
CA ARG A 69 4.40 7.08 6.51
C ARG A 69 3.70 7.88 5.42
N TYR A 70 4.10 7.72 4.16
CA TYR A 70 3.45 8.35 3.01
C TYR A 70 2.04 7.79 2.75
N MET A 71 1.85 6.48 2.88
CA MET A 71 0.51 5.87 2.82
C MET A 71 -0.40 6.52 3.88
N ALA A 72 0.01 6.56 5.15
CA ALA A 72 -0.79 7.17 6.22
C ALA A 72 -1.08 8.68 5.96
N LEU A 73 -0.07 9.44 5.52
CA LEU A 73 -0.22 10.87 5.19
C LEU A 73 -1.13 11.13 3.99
N LEU A 74 -1.26 10.20 3.04
CA LEU A 74 -2.18 10.30 1.92
C LEU A 74 -3.58 9.80 2.31
N PHE A 75 -3.68 8.73 3.10
CA PHE A 75 -4.94 8.16 3.56
C PHE A 75 -5.75 9.12 4.45
N VAL A 76 -5.09 9.92 5.30
CA VAL A 76 -5.77 10.90 6.16
C VAL A 76 -6.52 11.96 5.33
N PRO A 77 -5.88 12.78 4.46
CA PRO A 77 -6.56 13.80 3.66
C PRO A 77 -7.53 13.22 2.64
N ILE A 78 -7.21 12.07 2.03
CA ILE A 78 -8.12 11.37 1.12
C ILE A 78 -9.37 10.91 1.87
N GLY A 79 -9.22 10.40 3.09
CA GLY A 79 -10.33 10.00 3.96
C GLY A 79 -11.23 11.17 4.35
N VAL A 80 -10.66 12.32 4.74
CA VAL A 80 -11.46 13.51 5.09
C VAL A 80 -12.17 14.09 3.86
N GLY A 81 -11.51 14.07 2.70
CA GLY A 81 -12.10 14.50 1.43
C GLY A 81 -13.31 13.65 1.05
N VAL A 82 -13.20 12.32 1.12
CA VAL A 82 -14.33 11.42 0.84
C VAL A 82 -15.49 11.65 1.80
N MET A 83 -15.23 11.92 3.09
CA MET A 83 -16.28 12.25 4.06
C MET A 83 -17.07 13.52 3.69
N GLN A 84 -16.42 14.55 3.12
CA GLN A 84 -17.13 15.76 2.66
C GLN A 84 -18.01 15.50 1.42
N TYR A 85 -17.59 14.60 0.52
CA TYR A 85 -18.38 14.23 -0.65
C TYR A 85 -19.35 13.07 -0.37
N TRP A 86 -19.29 12.45 0.81
CA TRP A 86 -20.15 11.33 1.20
C TRP A 86 -21.63 11.71 1.22
N ASP A 87 -21.94 12.97 1.54
CA ASP A 87 -23.32 13.48 1.52
C ASP A 87 -23.87 13.63 0.09
N LEU A 88 -23.04 14.05 -0.86
CA LEU A 88 -23.38 14.18 -2.28
C LEU A 88 -23.49 12.81 -2.98
N LEU A 89 -22.61 11.87 -2.60
CA LEU A 89 -22.70 10.46 -3.00
C LEU A 89 -23.99 9.82 -2.44
N ARG A 90 -24.37 10.03 -1.17
CA ARG A 90 -25.64 9.50 -0.66
C ARG A 90 -26.86 10.06 -1.41
N ALA A 91 -26.83 11.33 -1.82
CA ALA A 91 -27.91 11.97 -2.57
C ALA A 91 -28.05 11.44 -4.00
N SER A 92 -26.93 11.17 -4.70
CA SER A 92 -26.97 10.65 -6.08
C SER A 92 -27.29 9.16 -6.18
N TRP A 93 -27.10 8.39 -5.10
CA TRP A 93 -27.26 6.93 -5.09
C TRP A 93 -28.57 6.47 -4.42
N GLY A 94 -29.51 7.39 -4.17
CA GLY A 94 -30.91 7.06 -3.91
C GLY A 94 -31.18 6.10 -2.74
N LEU A 95 -30.36 6.11 -1.69
CA LEU A 95 -30.61 5.28 -0.51
C LEU A 95 -31.41 6.05 0.54
N SER A 96 -32.71 6.22 0.27
CA SER A 96 -33.70 6.64 1.27
C SER A 96 -33.99 5.47 2.22
N LEU A 97 -33.03 5.13 3.08
CA LEU A 97 -33.25 4.29 4.26
C LEU A 97 -32.40 4.80 5.42
N SER A 98 -33.07 5.62 6.23
CA SER A 98 -32.84 5.94 7.65
C SER A 98 -31.54 6.68 8.05
N PRO A 99 -31.66 7.76 8.85
CA PRO A 99 -30.51 8.40 9.45
C PRO A 99 -29.89 7.50 10.54
N ALA A 100 -28.56 7.39 10.53
CA ALA A 100 -27.67 6.84 11.56
C ALA A 100 -27.89 5.38 12.04
N PRO A 101 -26.87 4.50 11.84
CA PRO A 101 -26.19 3.98 13.04
C PRO A 101 -24.68 3.69 12.81
N SER A 102 -23.86 4.66 12.40
CA SER A 102 -22.42 4.41 12.20
C SER A 102 -21.55 4.58 13.46
N VAL A 103 -22.11 5.02 14.60
CA VAL A 103 -21.37 5.16 15.88
C VAL A 103 -21.62 4.04 16.89
N ARG A 104 -22.47 3.05 16.58
CA ARG A 104 -22.76 1.93 17.51
C ARG A 104 -21.96 0.64 17.23
N TRP A 105 -21.20 0.58 16.13
CA TRP A 105 -20.40 -0.60 15.77
C TRP A 105 -18.94 -0.56 16.28
N TRP A 106 -18.56 0.44 17.08
CA TRP A 106 -17.21 0.56 17.64
C TRP A 106 -17.09 0.22 19.14
N CYS A 107 -18.15 -0.26 19.79
CA CYS A 107 -18.16 -0.53 21.24
C CYS A 107 -18.84 -1.86 21.65
N LEU A 108 -18.92 -2.83 20.73
CA LEU A 108 -19.37 -4.21 20.97
C LEU A 108 -18.50 -5.14 20.11
#